data_AF-A0A7X3R4C2-F1
#
_entry.id   AF-A0A7X3R4C2-F1
#
_cell.length_a   1.000
_cell.length_b   1.000
_cell.length_c   1.000
_cell.angle_alpha   90.00
_cell.angle_beta   90.00
_cell.angle_gamma   90.00
#
_symmetry.space_group_name_H-M   'P 1'
#
loop_
_entity.id
_entity.type
_entity.pdbx_description
1 polymer ?
#
loop_
_entity_poly.entity_id
_entity_poly.type
_entity_poly.pdbx_seq_one_letter_code
_entity_poly.pdbx_strand_id
1 'polypeptide(L)'
;MTYKILVVDDEPDLEPLVLQRMRRQIRRGRYEFVFAHNGIEALEQLQADPGIDMVVSDINMPRMDGLTLLEQIPNVSPDIRAIIVSAYGDMENIRTAMNRGAFDFVTKPVDFDDLQFTIDRTLEHIEQWREALSTRDKLVALQNELDVASKMQQSILPTAFPTGPSYKTFGTMQPARNVGGDFFDVIRLEDDKVGLAIADVSDKGVPAALFMMSSRTLLKGSAIGMVEGPGAVLTEVNNLLSEDDTTGMFVTMLYAVYDPATGVLTYASGGHDPPLVVHADGTSELQPLTGGIALGVLGGFEFSQESFELQPGDTVCFYTDGVTEATNEQGVLMGIEGVQDLFASAPPVDAEQAGMAMMDRGRAFTGEAPQFDDIPCLTLRRD
;
A
#
# COMPACT_ATOMS: atom_id res chain seq x y z
N MET A 1 -23.62 -7.06 -25.15
CA MET A 1 -22.54 -6.36 -25.86
C MET A 1 -22.54 -6.86 -27.29
N THR A 2 -22.31 -5.99 -28.27
CA THR A 2 -22.16 -6.40 -29.68
C THR A 2 -20.68 -6.50 -29.97
N TYR A 3 -20.23 -7.65 -30.46
CA TYR A 3 -18.84 -7.90 -30.81
C TYR A 3 -18.63 -7.72 -32.30
N LYS A 4 -17.64 -6.91 -32.68
CA LYS A 4 -17.32 -6.64 -34.08
C LYS A 4 -16.22 -7.59 -34.56
N ILE A 5 -16.55 -8.42 -35.54
CA ILE A 5 -15.69 -9.50 -36.03
C ILE A 5 -15.31 -9.20 -37.49
N LEU A 6 -14.02 -9.09 -37.76
CA LEU A 6 -13.49 -8.94 -39.11
C LEU A 6 -13.26 -10.31 -39.74
N VAL A 7 -13.96 -10.61 -40.83
CA VAL A 7 -13.78 -11.84 -41.61
C VAL A 7 -12.95 -11.50 -42.85
N VAL A 8 -11.85 -12.21 -43.07
CA VAL A 8 -10.91 -11.98 -44.17
C VAL A 8 -10.82 -13.23 -45.03
N ASP A 9 -11.35 -13.16 -46.24
CA ASP A 9 -11.33 -14.25 -47.22
C ASP A 9 -11.55 -13.67 -48.63
N ASP A 10 -10.88 -14.22 -49.63
CA ASP A 10 -10.97 -13.76 -51.02
C ASP A 10 -12.10 -14.43 -51.82
N GLU A 11 -12.78 -15.44 -51.25
CA GLU A 11 -13.94 -16.08 -51.85
C GLU A 11 -15.18 -15.17 -51.76
N PRO A 12 -15.74 -14.71 -52.90
CA PRO A 12 -16.86 -13.76 -52.93
C PRO A 12 -18.17 -14.32 -52.36
N ASP A 13 -18.29 -15.65 -52.29
CA ASP A 13 -19.48 -16.33 -51.77
C ASP A 13 -19.45 -16.49 -50.24
N LEU A 14 -18.32 -16.22 -49.57
CA LEU A 14 -18.22 -16.39 -48.12
C LEU A 14 -19.05 -15.36 -47.34
N GLU A 15 -18.97 -14.09 -47.72
CA GLU A 15 -19.71 -12.99 -47.07
C GLU A 15 -21.23 -13.26 -46.99
N PRO A 16 -21.96 -13.53 -48.09
CA PRO A 16 -23.38 -13.82 -48.01
C PRO A 16 -23.67 -15.10 -47.22
N LEU A 17 -22.76 -16.08 -47.23
CA LEU A 17 -22.90 -17.32 -46.48
C LEU A 17 -22.76 -17.10 -44.96
N VAL A 18 -21.76 -16.35 -44.50
CA VAL A 18 -21.57 -15.98 -43.09
C VAL A 18 -22.78 -15.21 -42.57
N LEU A 19 -23.24 -14.20 -43.32
CA LEU A 19 -24.43 -13.42 -42.96
C LEU A 19 -25.69 -14.28 -42.88
N GLN A 20 -25.86 -15.23 -43.81
CA GLN A 20 -27.00 -16.15 -43.81
C GLN A 20 -26.97 -17.13 -42.63
N ARG A 21 -25.81 -17.75 -42.36
CA ARG A 21 -25.63 -18.77 -41.33
C ARG A 21 -25.67 -18.16 -39.92
N MET A 22 -25.09 -16.98 -39.73
CA MET A 22 -25.02 -16.28 -38.44
C MET A 22 -26.16 -15.27 -38.21
N ARG A 23 -27.17 -15.23 -39.09
CA ARG A 23 -28.30 -14.27 -39.02
C ARG A 23 -28.98 -14.16 -37.66
N ARG A 24 -29.05 -15.25 -36.90
CA ARG A 24 -29.71 -15.29 -35.59
C ARG A 24 -28.92 -14.47 -34.57
N GLN A 25 -27.59 -14.51 -34.63
CA GLN A 25 -26.70 -13.89 -33.66
C GLN A 25 -26.57 -12.40 -33.97
N ILE A 26 -26.52 -12.06 -35.26
CA ILE A 26 -26.62 -10.68 -35.77
C ILE A 26 -27.93 -10.03 -35.32
N ARG A 27 -29.09 -10.68 -35.52
CA ARG A 27 -30.40 -10.14 -35.10
C ARG A 27 -30.54 -9.95 -33.60
N ARG A 28 -29.84 -10.76 -32.81
CA ARG A 28 -29.77 -10.63 -31.35
C ARG A 28 -28.79 -9.54 -30.91
N GLY A 29 -28.08 -8.90 -31.84
CA GLY A 29 -27.06 -7.89 -31.56
C GLY A 29 -25.80 -8.46 -30.90
N ARG A 30 -25.53 -9.76 -31.05
CA ARG A 30 -24.32 -10.38 -30.48
C ARG A 30 -23.09 -10.15 -31.36
N TYR A 31 -23.25 -10.25 -32.68
CA TYR A 31 -22.17 -10.04 -33.64
C TYR A 31 -22.49 -8.91 -34.62
N GLU A 32 -21.47 -8.17 -34.98
CA GLU A 32 -21.41 -7.27 -36.13
C GLU A 32 -20.23 -7.75 -36.98
N PHE A 33 -20.47 -8.07 -38.25
CA PHE A 33 -19.41 -8.55 -39.14
C PHE A 33 -18.92 -7.44 -40.05
N VAL A 34 -17.61 -7.35 -40.20
CA VAL A 34 -16.91 -6.54 -41.21
C VAL A 34 -16.13 -7.51 -42.10
N PHE A 35 -15.98 -7.20 -43.37
CA PHE A 35 -15.36 -8.09 -44.35
C PHE A 35 -14.20 -7.40 -45.07
N ALA A 36 -13.15 -8.17 -45.35
CA ALA A 36 -12.03 -7.77 -46.16
C ALA A 36 -11.60 -8.92 -47.09
N HIS A 37 -11.03 -8.61 -48.25
CA HIS A 37 -10.72 -9.61 -49.28
C HIS A 37 -9.24 -10.02 -49.36
N ASN A 38 -8.40 -9.46 -48.48
CA ASN A 38 -6.98 -9.78 -48.36
C ASN A 38 -6.41 -9.15 -47.08
N GLY A 39 -5.21 -9.59 -46.67
CA GLY A 39 -4.58 -9.08 -45.45
C GLY A 39 -4.28 -7.57 -45.45
N ILE A 40 -4.06 -6.94 -46.60
CA ILE A 40 -3.78 -5.48 -46.66
C ILE A 40 -5.04 -4.70 -46.30
N GLU A 41 -6.17 -5.04 -46.93
CA GLU A 41 -7.47 -4.43 -46.63
C GLU A 41 -7.89 -4.69 -45.18
N ALA A 42 -7.61 -5.88 -44.65
CA ALA A 42 -7.86 -6.20 -43.25
C ALA A 42 -7.08 -5.26 -42.31
N LEU A 43 -5.78 -5.02 -42.56
CA LEU A 43 -4.98 -4.09 -41.76
C LEU A 43 -5.49 -2.65 -41.87
N GLU A 44 -5.91 -2.20 -43.06
CA GLU A 44 -6.51 -0.88 -43.24
C GLU A 44 -7.78 -0.72 -42.39
N GLN A 45 -8.63 -1.75 -42.35
CA GLN A 45 -9.85 -1.75 -41.54
C GLN A 45 -9.55 -1.79 -40.03
N LEU A 46 -8.58 -2.61 -39.60
CA LEU A 46 -8.16 -2.65 -38.19
C LEU A 46 -7.59 -1.31 -37.71
N GLN A 47 -6.91 -0.56 -38.58
CA GLN A 47 -6.41 0.78 -38.28
C GLN A 47 -7.52 1.83 -38.29
N ALA A 48 -8.50 1.69 -39.17
CA ALA A 48 -9.61 2.63 -39.30
C ALA A 48 -10.66 2.47 -38.19
N ASP A 49 -10.88 1.25 -37.71
CA ASP A 49 -11.89 0.92 -36.70
C ASP A 49 -11.27 0.17 -35.50
N PRO A 50 -10.86 0.90 -34.45
CA PRO A 50 -10.37 0.30 -33.20
C PRO A 50 -11.41 -0.53 -32.45
N GLY A 51 -12.68 -0.51 -32.87
CA GLY A 51 -13.76 -1.28 -32.26
C GLY A 51 -13.83 -2.73 -32.72
N ILE A 52 -12.98 -3.19 -33.64
CA ILE A 52 -12.90 -4.60 -34.05
C ILE A 52 -12.28 -5.42 -32.92
N ASP A 53 -13.04 -6.40 -32.41
CA ASP A 53 -12.64 -7.23 -31.28
C ASP A 53 -11.80 -8.44 -31.70
N MET A 54 -12.02 -8.93 -32.93
CA MET A 54 -11.55 -10.23 -33.37
C MET A 54 -11.40 -10.31 -34.89
N VAL A 55 -10.45 -11.12 -35.35
CA VAL A 55 -10.25 -11.46 -36.77
C VAL A 55 -10.51 -12.95 -37.01
N VAL A 56 -11.18 -13.29 -38.11
CA VAL A 56 -11.28 -14.64 -38.66
C VAL A 56 -10.71 -14.57 -40.06
N SER A 57 -9.58 -15.22 -40.34
CA SER A 57 -8.87 -15.08 -41.62
C SER A 57 -8.62 -16.42 -42.27
N ASP A 58 -8.86 -16.54 -43.58
CA ASP A 58 -8.25 -17.61 -44.36
C ASP A 58 -6.73 -17.46 -44.40
N ILE A 59 -6.03 -18.56 -44.64
CA ILE A 59 -4.58 -18.55 -44.85
C ILE A 59 -4.25 -18.09 -46.26
N ASN A 60 -4.86 -18.68 -47.28
CA ASN A 60 -4.41 -18.53 -48.66
C ASN A 60 -5.19 -17.43 -49.38
N MET A 61 -4.67 -16.19 -49.35
CA MET A 61 -5.31 -15.03 -49.96
C MET A 61 -4.33 -14.25 -50.85
N PRO A 62 -4.80 -13.52 -51.89
CA PRO A 62 -3.97 -12.69 -52.74
C PRO A 62 -3.40 -11.47 -51.99
N ARG A 63 -2.32 -10.91 -52.51
CA ARG A 63 -1.59 -9.72 -51.99
C ARG A 63 -0.91 -9.92 -50.63
N MET A 64 -1.64 -10.37 -49.61
CA MET A 64 -1.13 -10.70 -48.28
C MET A 64 -1.93 -11.88 -47.72
N ASP A 65 -1.21 -12.95 -47.37
CA ASP A 65 -1.77 -14.17 -46.79
C ASP A 65 -2.13 -13.99 -45.30
N GLY A 66 -2.95 -14.90 -44.76
CA GLY A 66 -3.42 -14.84 -43.38
C GLY A 66 -2.32 -15.02 -42.34
N LEU A 67 -1.25 -15.75 -42.67
CA LEU A 67 -0.11 -15.94 -41.77
C LEU A 67 0.74 -14.67 -41.63
N THR A 68 0.89 -13.90 -42.71
CA THR A 68 1.55 -12.60 -42.72
C THR A 68 0.66 -11.56 -42.03
N LEU A 69 -0.65 -11.58 -42.29
CA LEU A 69 -1.61 -10.74 -41.56
C LEU A 69 -1.52 -10.97 -40.05
N LEU A 70 -1.50 -12.22 -39.61
CA LEU A 70 -1.40 -12.60 -38.20
C LEU A 70 -0.16 -12.01 -37.50
N GLU A 71 0.98 -11.96 -38.18
CA GLU A 71 2.20 -11.34 -37.65
C GLU A 71 2.09 -9.81 -37.53
N GLN A 72 1.24 -9.18 -38.34
CA GLN A 72 1.07 -7.72 -38.35
C GLN A 72 -0.02 -7.23 -37.39
N ILE A 73 -1.02 -8.07 -37.07
CA ILE A 73 -2.12 -7.70 -36.14
C ILE A 73 -1.61 -7.10 -34.82
N PRO A 74 -0.61 -7.70 -34.12
CA PRO A 74 -0.11 -7.14 -32.86
C PRO A 74 0.49 -5.73 -32.96
N ASN A 75 0.97 -5.33 -34.14
CA ASN A 75 1.50 -3.99 -34.37
C ASN A 75 0.39 -2.93 -34.51
N VAL A 76 -0.83 -3.35 -34.90
CA VAL A 76 -2.01 -2.48 -34.98
C VAL A 76 -2.73 -2.44 -33.64
N SER A 77 -3.01 -3.62 -33.08
CA SER A 77 -3.60 -3.75 -31.75
C SER A 77 -3.18 -5.09 -31.11
N PRO A 78 -2.48 -5.08 -29.96
CA PRO A 78 -2.04 -6.30 -29.28
C PRO A 78 -3.18 -7.10 -28.63
N ASP A 79 -4.36 -6.51 -28.50
CA ASP A 79 -5.51 -7.12 -27.84
C ASP A 79 -6.41 -7.93 -28.79
N ILE A 80 -6.23 -7.78 -30.10
CA ILE A 80 -7.00 -8.53 -31.09
C ILE A 80 -6.58 -10.00 -31.07
N ARG A 81 -7.57 -10.89 -31.10
CA ARG A 81 -7.39 -12.33 -31.25
C ARG A 81 -7.80 -12.75 -32.65
N ALA A 82 -7.05 -13.68 -33.25
CA ALA A 82 -7.30 -14.16 -34.60
C ALA A 82 -7.63 -15.67 -34.60
N ILE A 83 -8.72 -16.05 -35.26
CA ILE A 83 -8.96 -17.43 -35.67
C ILE A 83 -8.47 -17.58 -37.11
N ILE A 84 -7.73 -18.65 -37.38
CA ILE A 84 -7.29 -19.00 -38.72
C ILE A 84 -8.16 -20.09 -39.34
N VAL A 85 -8.67 -19.85 -40.54
CA VAL A 85 -9.37 -20.85 -41.34
C VAL A 85 -8.35 -21.49 -42.28
N SER A 86 -8.18 -22.81 -42.22
CA SER A 86 -7.16 -23.56 -42.98
C SER A 86 -7.76 -24.72 -43.75
N ALA A 87 -7.09 -25.20 -44.80
CA ALA A 87 -7.52 -26.36 -45.57
C ALA A 87 -7.45 -27.67 -44.76
N TYR A 88 -8.34 -28.62 -45.07
CA TYR A 88 -8.31 -29.94 -44.45
C TYR A 88 -6.98 -30.66 -44.71
N GLY A 89 -6.29 -31.08 -43.65
CA GLY A 89 -5.01 -31.78 -43.73
C GLY A 89 -3.76 -30.89 -43.77
N ASP A 90 -3.93 -29.57 -43.73
CA ASP A 90 -2.81 -28.61 -43.74
C ASP A 90 -2.24 -28.34 -42.33
N MET A 91 -1.70 -29.40 -41.73
CA MET A 91 -1.16 -29.35 -40.35
C MET A 91 0.06 -28.44 -40.21
N GLU A 92 0.84 -28.25 -41.28
CA GLU A 92 2.05 -27.41 -41.26
C GLU A 92 1.68 -25.93 -41.11
N ASN A 93 0.69 -25.47 -41.88
CA ASN A 93 0.22 -24.08 -41.78
C ASN A 93 -0.56 -23.83 -40.49
N ILE A 94 -1.37 -24.78 -40.00
CA ILE A 94 -2.05 -24.66 -38.70
C ILE A 94 -1.03 -24.52 -37.57
N ARG A 95 0.01 -25.38 -37.55
CA ARG A 95 1.07 -25.30 -36.54
C ARG A 95 1.80 -23.97 -36.63
N THR A 96 2.06 -23.48 -37.84
CA THR A 96 2.69 -22.17 -38.07
C THR A 96 1.83 -21.02 -37.54
N ALA A 97 0.52 -21.03 -37.83
CA ALA A 97 -0.44 -20.06 -37.31
C ALA A 97 -0.45 -20.01 -35.77
N MET A 98 -0.56 -21.16 -35.12
CA MET A 98 -0.58 -21.22 -33.64
C MET A 98 0.73 -20.71 -33.04
N ASN A 99 1.89 -21.06 -33.62
CA ASN A 99 3.19 -20.54 -33.16
C ASN A 99 3.36 -19.03 -33.39
N ARG A 100 2.62 -18.45 -34.35
CA ARG A 100 2.58 -17.01 -34.63
C ARG A 100 1.50 -16.26 -33.84
N GLY A 101 0.81 -16.94 -32.92
CA GLY A 101 -0.14 -16.31 -32.01
C GLY A 101 -1.60 -16.34 -32.45
N ALA A 102 -1.97 -17.21 -33.40
CA ALA A 102 -3.38 -17.51 -33.65
C ALA A 102 -4.02 -18.05 -32.37
N PHE A 103 -5.22 -17.56 -32.06
CA PHE A 103 -5.94 -17.96 -30.85
C PHE A 103 -6.56 -19.35 -31.00
N ASP A 104 -7.11 -19.63 -32.17
CA ASP A 104 -7.54 -20.97 -32.57
C ASP A 104 -7.60 -21.09 -34.10
N PHE A 105 -8.03 -22.24 -34.60
CA PHE A 105 -8.23 -22.48 -36.01
C PHE A 105 -9.54 -23.23 -36.30
N VAL A 106 -9.99 -23.15 -37.56
CA VAL A 106 -11.13 -23.92 -38.11
C VAL A 106 -10.71 -24.51 -39.45
N THR A 107 -11.21 -25.69 -39.81
CA THR A 107 -10.84 -26.35 -41.08
C THR A 107 -11.90 -26.16 -42.18
N LYS A 108 -11.47 -26.03 -43.45
CA LYS A 108 -12.33 -26.04 -44.64
C LYS A 108 -12.68 -27.50 -45.02
N PRO A 109 -13.92 -27.85 -45.44
CA PRO A 109 -15.07 -26.96 -45.57
C PRO A 109 -15.57 -26.49 -44.19
N VAL A 110 -15.83 -25.19 -44.06
CA VAL A 110 -16.13 -24.57 -42.77
C VAL A 110 -17.44 -25.12 -42.22
N ASP A 111 -17.35 -25.83 -41.09
CA ASP A 111 -18.50 -26.12 -40.25
C ASP A 111 -18.85 -24.85 -39.46
N PHE A 112 -20.02 -24.28 -39.74
CA PHE A 112 -20.45 -23.04 -39.11
C PHE A 112 -20.84 -23.21 -37.65
N ASP A 113 -21.23 -24.41 -37.21
CA ASP A 113 -21.49 -24.65 -35.79
C ASP A 113 -20.18 -24.67 -35.01
N ASP A 114 -19.11 -25.26 -35.58
CA ASP A 114 -17.75 -25.24 -35.02
C ASP A 114 -17.15 -23.82 -35.05
N LEU A 115 -17.24 -23.11 -36.19
CA LEU A 115 -16.79 -21.72 -36.28
C LEU A 115 -17.50 -20.82 -35.25
N GLN A 116 -18.80 -20.99 -35.06
CA GLN A 116 -19.53 -20.23 -34.04
C GLN A 116 -19.03 -20.55 -32.64
N PHE A 117 -18.84 -21.83 -32.32
CA PHE A 117 -18.30 -22.26 -31.03
C PHE A 117 -16.92 -21.65 -30.77
N THR A 118 -16.03 -21.69 -31.76
CA THR A 118 -14.67 -21.13 -31.66
C THR A 118 -14.70 -19.61 -31.52
N ILE A 119 -15.55 -18.91 -32.27
CA ILE A 119 -15.78 -17.47 -32.11
C ILE A 119 -16.26 -17.19 -30.68
N ASP A 120 -17.30 -17.86 -30.22
CA ASP A 120 -17.88 -17.63 -28.89
C ASP A 120 -16.86 -17.87 -27.77
N ARG A 121 -16.08 -18.95 -27.85
CA ARG A 121 -14.99 -19.24 -26.91
C ARG A 121 -13.90 -18.16 -26.92
N THR A 122 -13.60 -17.60 -28.09
CA THR A 122 -12.61 -16.53 -28.23
C THR A 122 -13.11 -15.21 -27.65
N LEU A 123 -14.39 -14.89 -27.87
CA LEU A 123 -15.01 -13.70 -27.31
C LEU A 123 -15.09 -13.77 -25.77
N GLU A 124 -15.43 -14.93 -25.20
CA GLU A 124 -15.37 -15.14 -23.74
C GLU A 124 -13.97 -14.87 -23.18
N HIS A 125 -12.92 -15.30 -23.89
CA HIS A 125 -11.54 -15.03 -23.48
C HIS A 125 -11.17 -13.54 -23.59
N ILE A 126 -11.61 -12.85 -24.65
CA ILE A 126 -11.41 -11.40 -24.81
C ILE A 126 -12.09 -10.63 -23.66
N GLU A 127 -13.30 -11.04 -23.27
CA GLU A 127 -14.05 -10.41 -22.17
C GLU A 127 -13.32 -10.58 -20.83
N GLN A 128 -12.87 -11.78 -20.51
CA GLN A 128 -12.06 -12.06 -19.31
C GLN A 128 -10.77 -11.24 -19.28
N TRP A 129 -10.09 -11.13 -20.42
CA TRP A 129 -8.87 -10.33 -20.55
C TRP A 129 -9.12 -8.84 -20.28
N ARG A 130 -10.18 -8.28 -20.88
CA ARG A 130 -10.58 -6.88 -20.67
C ARG A 130 -10.96 -6.59 -19.22
N GLU A 131 -11.69 -7.51 -18.57
CA GLU A 131 -12.04 -7.37 -17.16
C GLU A 131 -10.80 -7.41 -16.26
N ALA A 132 -9.86 -8.31 -16.53
CA ALA A 132 -8.59 -8.39 -15.81
C ALA A 132 -7.76 -7.11 -15.96
N LEU A 133 -7.67 -6.56 -17.18
CA LEU A 133 -6.98 -5.29 -17.44
C LEU A 133 -7.65 -4.13 -16.70
N SER A 134 -8.98 -3.98 -16.79
CA SER A 134 -9.70 -2.91 -16.08
C SER A 134 -9.55 -3.02 -14.56
N THR A 135 -9.57 -4.24 -14.02
CA THR A 135 -9.34 -4.47 -12.58
C THR A 135 -7.92 -4.09 -12.18
N ARG A 136 -6.93 -4.49 -12.98
CA ARG A 136 -5.53 -4.10 -12.77
C ARG A 136 -5.37 -2.58 -12.78
N ASP A 137 -5.94 -1.89 -13.77
CA ASP A 137 -5.83 -0.43 -13.88
C ASP A 137 -6.46 0.29 -12.67
N LYS A 138 -7.61 -0.20 -12.20
CA LYS A 138 -8.24 0.30 -10.96
C LYS A 138 -7.36 0.08 -9.73
N LEU A 139 -6.73 -1.08 -9.59
CA LEU A 139 -5.83 -1.37 -8.48
C LEU A 139 -4.59 -0.46 -8.51
N VAL A 140 -4.01 -0.25 -9.70
CA VAL A 140 -2.88 0.67 -9.88
C VAL A 140 -3.27 2.11 -9.53
N ALA A 141 -4.45 2.56 -9.95
CA ALA A 141 -4.95 3.89 -9.59
C ALA A 141 -5.12 4.05 -8.08
N LEU A 142 -5.75 3.09 -7.40
CA LEU A 142 -5.92 3.09 -5.95
C LEU A 142 -4.58 3.07 -5.21
N GLN A 143 -3.61 2.28 -5.69
CA GLN A 143 -2.27 2.22 -5.10
C GLN A 143 -1.55 3.57 -5.21
N ASN A 144 -1.68 4.26 -6.35
CA ASN A 144 -1.13 5.61 -6.53
C ASN A 144 -1.78 6.63 -5.58
N GLU A 145 -3.10 6.54 -5.35
CA GLU A 145 -3.79 7.41 -4.39
C GLU A 145 -3.29 7.17 -2.95
N LEU A 146 -3.11 5.90 -2.54
CA LEU A 146 -2.56 5.55 -1.24
C LEU A 146 -1.09 5.98 -1.08
N ASP A 147 -0.28 5.92 -2.14
CA ASP A 147 1.11 6.42 -2.12
C ASP A 147 1.18 7.94 -1.92
N VAL A 148 0.24 8.68 -2.51
CA VAL A 148 0.15 10.14 -2.29
C VAL A 148 -0.24 10.42 -0.83
N ALA A 149 -1.24 9.71 -0.30
CA ALA A 149 -1.66 9.84 1.10
C ALA A 149 -0.52 9.50 2.08
N SER A 150 0.24 8.43 1.80
CA SER A 150 1.43 8.03 2.55
C SER A 150 2.47 9.16 2.65
N LYS A 151 2.82 9.77 1.50
CA LYS A 151 3.80 10.86 1.45
C LYS A 151 3.31 12.10 2.21
N MET A 152 2.01 12.40 2.14
CA MET A 152 1.41 13.48 2.93
C MET A 152 1.52 13.19 4.43
N GLN A 153 1.17 11.98 4.87
CA GLN A 153 1.29 11.56 6.27
C GLN A 153 2.73 11.66 6.77
N GLN A 154 3.70 11.15 6.00
CA GLN A 154 5.11 11.25 6.36
C GLN A 154 5.61 12.70 6.44
N SER A 155 5.07 13.60 5.60
CA SER A 155 5.42 15.03 5.66
C SER A 155 4.87 15.76 6.90
N ILE A 156 3.87 15.18 7.57
CA ILE A 156 3.26 15.72 8.79
C ILE A 156 4.13 15.39 10.01
N LEU A 157 4.80 14.24 10.01
CA LEU A 157 5.74 13.86 11.07
C LEU A 157 6.93 14.83 11.15
N PRO A 158 7.50 15.05 12.34
CA PRO A 158 8.63 15.96 12.48
C PRO A 158 9.84 15.47 11.70
N THR A 159 10.35 16.34 10.83
CA THR A 159 11.63 16.15 10.12
C THR A 159 12.78 16.93 10.75
N ALA A 160 12.46 17.84 11.67
CA ALA A 160 13.42 18.63 12.42
C ALA A 160 13.24 18.34 13.90
N PHE A 161 14.31 17.87 14.53
CA PHE A 161 14.34 17.52 15.94
C PHE A 161 14.97 18.68 16.73
N PRO A 162 14.24 19.32 17.65
CA PRO A 162 14.80 20.29 18.57
C PRO A 162 16.02 19.71 19.29
N THR A 163 17.17 20.34 19.10
CA THR A 163 18.40 20.06 19.83
C THR A 163 18.80 21.32 20.59
N GLY A 164 19.32 21.13 21.79
CA GLY A 164 19.83 22.20 22.64
C GLY A 164 21.29 21.96 23.02
N PRO A 165 21.91 22.89 23.75
CA PRO A 165 23.30 22.73 24.21
C PRO A 165 23.51 21.56 25.16
N SER A 166 22.46 21.14 25.88
CA SER A 166 22.49 20.11 26.93
C SER A 166 21.65 18.87 26.61
N TYR A 167 21.07 18.79 25.40
CA TYR A 167 20.27 17.64 25.00
C TYR A 167 20.16 17.49 23.48
N LYS A 168 19.92 16.27 23.04
CA LYS A 168 19.60 15.95 21.64
C LYS A 168 18.35 15.07 21.58
N THR A 169 17.51 15.32 20.57
CA THR A 169 16.37 14.46 20.26
C THR A 169 16.55 13.85 18.88
N PHE A 170 16.00 12.66 18.69
CA PHE A 170 15.96 11.98 17.40
C PHE A 170 14.72 11.11 17.32
N GLY A 171 14.08 11.08 16.16
CA GLY A 171 12.92 10.25 15.92
C GLY A 171 13.01 9.59 14.56
N THR A 172 12.52 8.36 14.49
CA THR A 172 12.52 7.57 13.27
C THR A 172 11.32 6.63 13.29
N MET A 173 10.81 6.29 12.11
CA MET A 173 9.69 5.38 11.97
C MET A 173 9.91 4.49 10.76
N GLN A 174 9.65 3.21 10.93
CA GLN A 174 9.58 2.25 9.82
C GLN A 174 8.11 1.92 9.55
N PRO A 175 7.54 2.42 8.43
CA PRO A 175 6.17 2.08 8.07
C PRO A 175 6.04 0.61 7.65
N ALA A 176 5.02 -0.10 8.13
CA ALA A 176 4.62 -1.43 7.65
C ALA A 176 3.66 -1.37 6.47
N ARG A 177 2.92 -0.26 6.33
CA ARG A 177 1.91 -0.04 5.28
C ARG A 177 2.05 1.34 4.65
N ASN A 178 1.26 1.62 3.61
CA ASN A 178 1.23 2.93 2.98
C ASN A 178 0.79 4.02 3.98
N VAL A 179 -0.24 3.77 4.79
CA VAL A 179 -0.70 4.69 5.84
C VAL A 179 -1.00 3.91 7.12
N GLY A 180 -0.63 4.48 8.27
CA GLY A 180 -0.75 3.83 9.58
C GLY A 180 -1.26 4.73 10.70
N GLY A 181 -1.45 4.17 11.89
CA GLY A 181 -1.96 4.87 13.07
C GLY A 181 -0.88 5.54 13.91
N ASP A 182 0.33 5.01 13.85
CA ASP A 182 1.44 5.39 14.69
C ASP A 182 2.01 6.76 14.35
N PHE A 183 2.46 7.47 15.39
CA PHE A 183 3.21 8.70 15.21
C PHE A 183 4.07 9.04 16.42
N PHE A 184 5.01 9.95 16.18
CA PHE A 184 5.69 10.69 17.23
C PHE A 184 5.68 12.19 16.94
N ASP A 185 5.88 13.01 17.97
CA ASP A 185 6.08 14.44 17.81
C ASP A 185 7.14 14.99 18.76
N VAL A 186 7.80 16.07 18.36
CA VAL A 186 8.70 16.84 19.22
C VAL A 186 8.34 18.31 19.14
N ILE A 187 7.90 18.85 20.27
CA ILE A 187 7.25 20.16 20.35
C ILE A 187 8.14 21.07 21.20
N ARG A 188 8.55 22.22 20.65
CA ARG A 188 9.18 23.27 21.47
C ARG A 188 8.11 23.99 22.28
N LEU A 189 8.30 24.05 23.59
CA LEU A 189 7.41 24.70 24.53
C LEU A 189 8.02 26.01 25.04
N GLU A 190 7.29 26.70 25.91
CA GLU A 190 7.81 27.87 26.63
C GLU A 190 8.98 27.48 27.55
N ASP A 191 9.78 28.48 27.94
CA ASP A 191 10.97 28.31 28.80
C ASP A 191 12.01 27.31 28.30
N ASP A 192 12.12 27.14 26.97
CA ASP A 192 13.04 26.19 26.31
C ASP A 192 12.78 24.72 26.64
N LYS A 193 11.61 24.41 27.21
CA LYS A 193 11.15 23.03 27.45
C LYS A 193 10.81 22.31 26.15
N VAL A 194 10.88 20.99 26.19
CA VAL A 194 10.63 20.13 25.04
C VAL A 194 9.55 19.12 25.36
N GLY A 195 8.45 19.16 24.61
CA GLY A 195 7.44 18.12 24.58
C GLY A 195 7.86 16.98 23.66
N LEU A 196 7.74 15.74 24.12
CA LEU A 196 7.97 14.53 23.34
C LEU A 196 6.70 13.69 23.39
N ALA A 197 6.26 13.19 22.24
CA ALA A 197 5.06 12.39 22.14
C ALA A 197 5.30 11.16 21.29
N ILE A 198 4.72 10.05 21.70
CA ILE A 198 4.60 8.84 20.89
C ILE A 198 3.20 8.26 21.09
N ALA A 199 2.63 7.70 20.03
CA ALA A 199 1.28 7.18 20.07
C ALA A 199 1.05 6.13 18.99
N ASP A 200 0.10 5.26 19.28
CA ASP A 200 -0.41 4.21 18.40
C ASP A 200 -1.95 4.23 18.43
N VAL A 201 -2.54 4.26 17.24
CA VAL A 201 -3.99 4.36 17.04
C VAL A 201 -4.55 2.99 16.72
N SER A 202 -5.67 2.65 17.36
CA SER A 202 -6.40 1.41 17.08
C SER A 202 -6.76 1.26 15.59
N ASP A 203 -6.78 0.03 15.11
CA ASP A 203 -7.01 -0.32 13.70
C ASP A 203 -5.87 0.12 12.76
N LYS A 204 -6.05 -0.01 11.45
CA LYS A 204 -5.02 0.24 10.43
C LYS A 204 -5.60 0.89 9.19
N GLY A 205 -4.72 1.48 8.38
CA GLY A 205 -5.09 2.06 7.10
C GLY A 205 -5.61 3.49 7.22
N VAL A 206 -6.46 3.89 6.26
CA VAL A 206 -6.89 5.30 6.12
C VAL A 206 -7.63 5.84 7.36
N PRO A 207 -8.60 5.13 7.98
CA PRO A 207 -9.28 5.64 9.17
C PRO A 207 -8.33 5.91 10.34
N ALA A 208 -7.42 4.97 10.62
CA ALA A 208 -6.41 5.12 11.66
C ALA A 208 -5.48 6.31 11.38
N ALA A 209 -5.06 6.50 10.13
CA ALA A 209 -4.22 7.64 9.74
C ALA A 209 -4.93 9.01 9.90
N LEU A 210 -6.24 9.08 9.66
CA LEU A 210 -7.01 10.31 9.90
C LEU A 210 -7.19 10.60 11.39
N PHE A 211 -7.43 9.56 12.19
CA PHE A 211 -7.51 9.70 13.64
C PHE A 211 -6.16 10.09 14.25
N MET A 212 -5.06 9.50 13.75
CA MET A 212 -3.70 9.90 14.06
C MET A 212 -3.49 11.40 13.85
N MET A 213 -3.83 11.93 12.67
CA MET A 213 -3.66 13.36 12.37
C MET A 213 -4.46 14.24 13.34
N SER A 214 -5.67 13.81 13.70
CA SER A 214 -6.54 14.51 14.65
C SER A 214 -5.92 14.51 16.05
N SER A 215 -5.56 13.34 16.57
CA SER A 215 -4.90 13.14 17.86
C SER A 215 -3.63 13.97 17.99
N ARG A 216 -2.77 13.95 16.96
CA ARG A 216 -1.54 14.76 16.93
C ARG A 216 -1.83 16.25 16.95
N THR A 217 -2.80 16.70 16.16
CA THR A 217 -3.17 18.12 16.08
C THR A 217 -3.72 18.64 17.40
N LEU A 218 -4.61 17.86 18.02
CA LEU A 218 -5.16 18.17 19.34
C LEU A 218 -4.06 18.19 20.40
N LEU A 219 -3.19 17.18 20.43
CA LEU A 219 -2.04 17.16 21.35
C LEU A 219 -1.18 18.40 21.22
N LYS A 220 -0.79 18.75 19.99
CA LYS A 220 0.06 19.93 19.74
C LYS A 220 -0.66 21.22 20.13
N GLY A 221 -1.96 21.32 19.87
CA GLY A 221 -2.79 22.46 20.27
C GLY A 221 -2.90 22.61 21.78
N SER A 222 -3.12 21.51 22.50
CA SER A 222 -3.24 21.49 23.96
C SER A 222 -1.90 21.66 24.67
N ALA A 223 -0.81 21.13 24.11
CA ALA A 223 0.53 21.28 24.67
C ALA A 223 1.03 22.74 24.62
N ILE A 224 0.70 23.49 23.55
CA ILE A 224 1.13 24.87 23.39
C ILE A 224 0.21 25.80 24.20
N GLY A 225 0.75 26.39 25.27
CA GLY A 225 0.05 27.36 26.11
C GLY A 225 -0.56 26.79 27.40
N MET A 226 -0.41 25.49 27.66
CA MET A 226 -0.85 24.85 28.91
C MET A 226 0.35 24.64 29.85
N VAL A 227 0.24 25.16 31.08
CA VAL A 227 1.33 25.16 32.08
C VAL A 227 1.23 23.98 33.05
N GLU A 228 0.10 23.28 33.06
CA GLU A 228 -0.29 22.31 34.09
C GLU A 228 0.41 20.94 33.95
N GLY A 229 1.16 20.72 32.85
CA GLY A 229 1.98 19.53 32.63
C GLY A 229 1.31 18.41 31.83
N PRO A 230 2.01 17.28 31.63
CA PRO A 230 1.57 16.23 30.70
C PRO A 230 0.22 15.59 31.02
N GLY A 231 -0.11 15.38 32.30
CA GLY A 231 -1.38 14.73 32.69
C GLY A 231 -2.59 15.58 32.33
N ALA A 232 -2.50 16.89 32.54
CA ALA A 232 -3.56 17.83 32.17
C ALA A 232 -3.73 17.92 30.64
N VAL A 233 -2.62 17.92 29.90
CA VAL A 233 -2.65 17.89 28.42
C VAL A 233 -3.35 16.64 27.91
N LEU A 234 -3.00 15.43 28.40
CA LEU A 234 -3.66 14.19 27.97
C LEU A 234 -5.14 14.16 28.37
N THR A 235 -5.50 14.71 29.53
CA THR A 235 -6.90 14.83 29.97
C THR A 235 -7.72 15.68 29.00
N GLU A 236 -7.19 16.83 28.59
CA GLU A 236 -7.85 17.69 27.60
C GLU A 236 -7.98 17.01 26.23
N VAL A 237 -6.89 16.39 25.74
CA VAL A 237 -6.90 15.68 24.45
C VAL A 237 -7.90 14.52 24.47
N ASN A 238 -7.97 13.76 25.56
CA ASN A 238 -8.94 12.68 25.73
C ASN A 238 -10.38 13.19 25.64
N ASN A 239 -10.69 14.29 26.32
CA ASN A 239 -12.03 14.87 26.28
C ASN A 239 -12.40 15.29 24.86
N LEU A 240 -11.50 15.98 24.15
CA LEU A 240 -11.71 16.42 22.77
C LEU A 240 -11.88 15.23 21.81
N LEU A 241 -11.11 14.16 21.99
CA LEU A 241 -11.25 12.94 21.18
C LEU A 241 -12.56 12.18 21.47
N SER A 242 -13.03 12.19 22.72
CA SER A 242 -14.27 11.52 23.13
C SER A 242 -15.56 12.30 22.81
N GLU A 243 -15.47 13.56 22.37
CA GLU A 243 -16.66 14.35 21.98
C GLU A 243 -17.37 13.77 20.75
N ASP A 244 -16.63 13.16 19.82
CA ASP A 244 -17.13 12.55 18.57
C ASP A 244 -16.90 11.01 18.56
N ASP A 245 -17.57 10.27 19.45
CA ASP A 245 -17.50 8.80 19.61
C ASP A 245 -18.14 7.99 18.45
N THR A 246 -18.13 8.50 17.22
CA THR A 246 -18.79 7.85 16.08
C THR A 246 -17.95 6.75 15.43
N THR A 247 -16.64 6.73 15.69
CA THR A 247 -15.69 5.81 15.05
C THR A 247 -15.36 4.60 15.90
N GLY A 248 -15.51 4.69 17.23
CA GLY A 248 -15.04 3.66 18.19
C GLY A 248 -13.52 3.49 18.20
N MET A 249 -12.77 4.40 17.57
CA MET A 249 -11.30 4.38 17.57
C MET A 249 -10.75 5.00 18.85
N PHE A 250 -9.58 4.53 19.27
CA PHE A 250 -8.84 5.06 20.41
C PHE A 250 -7.35 5.16 20.07
N VAL A 251 -6.60 5.88 20.90
CA VAL A 251 -5.15 6.03 20.73
C VAL A 251 -4.44 5.79 22.06
N THR A 252 -3.46 4.89 22.07
CA THR A 252 -2.49 4.83 23.16
C THR A 252 -1.50 5.96 22.95
N MET A 253 -1.20 6.74 23.99
CA MET A 253 -0.30 7.88 23.87
C MET A 253 0.54 8.07 25.11
N LEU A 254 1.84 8.29 24.92
CA LEU A 254 2.70 8.83 25.96
C LEU A 254 3.11 10.24 25.57
N TYR A 255 2.88 11.18 26.49
CA TYR A 255 3.35 12.55 26.35
C TYR A 255 4.28 12.92 27.52
N ALA A 256 5.45 13.45 27.18
CA ALA A 256 6.48 13.84 28.11
C ALA A 256 6.91 15.29 27.89
N VAL A 257 7.31 15.97 28.95
CA VAL A 257 7.91 17.30 28.94
C VAL A 257 9.26 17.23 29.64
N TYR A 258 10.31 17.54 28.90
CA TYR A 258 11.67 17.65 29.38
C TYR A 258 12.04 19.11 29.61
N ASP A 259 12.62 19.39 30.78
CA ASP A 259 13.18 20.69 31.14
C ASP A 259 14.71 20.64 31.05
N PRO A 260 15.34 21.26 30.04
CA PRO A 260 16.80 21.20 29.87
C PRO A 260 17.61 21.87 30.98
N ALA A 261 17.01 22.78 31.76
CA ALA A 261 17.70 23.50 32.82
C ALA A 261 17.90 22.62 34.06
N THR A 262 16.94 21.75 34.35
CA THR A 262 17.00 20.81 35.49
C THR A 262 17.39 19.39 35.04
N GLY A 263 17.03 19.04 33.81
CA GLY A 263 17.02 17.70 33.23
C GLY A 263 15.96 16.76 33.83
N VAL A 264 14.94 17.34 34.46
CA VAL A 264 13.74 16.61 34.87
C VAL A 264 12.87 16.37 33.65
N LEU A 265 12.41 15.13 33.51
CA LEU A 265 11.40 14.71 32.55
C LEU A 265 10.14 14.32 33.31
N THR A 266 9.03 14.98 32.99
CA THR A 266 7.69 14.63 33.51
C THR A 266 6.88 14.02 32.38
N TYR A 267 6.11 12.96 32.63
CA TYR A 267 5.32 12.29 31.59
C TYR A 267 3.99 11.77 32.11
N ALA A 268 3.06 11.59 31.18
CA ALA A 268 1.79 10.92 31.37
C ALA A 268 1.60 9.87 30.27
N SER A 269 1.04 8.71 30.62
CA SER A 269 0.69 7.66 29.68
C SER A 269 -0.82 7.41 29.68
N GLY A 270 -1.42 7.42 28.50
CA GLY A 270 -2.75 6.92 28.24
C GLY A 270 -2.71 5.56 27.56
N GLY A 271 -2.44 4.52 28.34
CA GLY A 271 -2.42 3.13 27.87
C GLY A 271 -1.22 2.75 27.00
N HIS A 272 -0.19 3.59 26.94
CA HIS A 272 1.01 3.37 26.13
C HIS A 272 2.16 2.76 26.93
N ASP A 273 3.13 2.16 26.23
CA ASP A 273 4.29 1.51 26.83
C ASP A 273 5.15 2.47 27.69
N PRO A 274 5.76 1.96 28.78
CA PRO A 274 6.58 2.76 29.67
C PRO A 274 7.87 3.21 28.96
N PRO A 275 8.39 4.41 29.26
CA PRO A 275 9.66 4.85 28.70
C PRO A 275 10.82 4.05 29.29
N LEU A 276 11.79 3.70 28.45
CA LEU A 276 13.03 3.03 28.85
C LEU A 276 14.13 4.08 29.04
N VAL A 277 14.71 4.14 30.22
CA VAL A 277 15.91 4.96 30.48
C VAL A 277 17.14 4.07 30.35
N VAL A 278 18.08 4.51 29.54
CA VAL A 278 19.40 3.90 29.36
C VAL A 278 20.42 4.83 29.98
N HIS A 279 21.08 4.36 31.03
CA HIS A 279 22.10 5.09 31.75
C HIS A 279 23.41 5.14 30.96
N ALA A 280 24.25 6.11 31.27
CA ALA A 280 25.56 6.27 30.62
C ALA A 280 26.49 5.04 30.74
N ASP A 281 26.25 4.17 31.73
CA ASP A 281 27.01 2.93 31.94
C ASP A 281 26.46 1.72 31.17
N GLY A 282 25.36 1.90 30.42
CA GLY A 282 24.67 0.85 29.64
C GLY A 282 23.60 0.09 30.41
N THR A 283 23.45 0.32 31.71
CA THR A 283 22.29 -0.22 32.45
C THR A 283 21.01 0.46 31.97
N SER A 284 19.88 -0.24 32.05
CA SER A 284 18.60 0.33 31.64
C SER A 284 17.47 -0.05 32.59
N GLU A 285 16.50 0.84 32.72
CA GLU A 285 15.33 0.65 33.58
C GLU A 285 14.07 1.21 32.93
N LEU A 286 12.96 0.49 33.09
CA LEU A 286 11.65 0.98 32.72
C LEU A 286 11.12 1.93 33.78
N GLN A 287 10.63 3.08 33.34
CA GLN A 287 9.96 4.00 34.23
C GLN A 287 8.55 3.52 34.57
N PRO A 288 8.00 3.86 35.74
CA PRO A 288 6.67 3.41 36.13
C PRO A 288 5.58 3.81 35.15
N LEU A 289 4.60 2.95 34.90
CA LEU A 289 3.39 3.40 34.23
C LEU A 289 2.62 4.33 35.18
N THR A 290 2.15 5.46 34.65
CA THR A 290 1.30 6.40 35.41
C THR A 290 -0.07 5.80 35.72
N GLY A 291 -0.43 4.70 35.05
CA GLY A 291 -1.79 4.20 34.97
C GLY A 291 -2.62 5.01 33.99
N GLY A 292 -3.73 4.45 33.52
CA GLY A 292 -4.60 5.12 32.56
C GLY A 292 -5.23 4.15 31.58
N ILE A 293 -6.13 4.67 30.77
CA ILE A 293 -6.74 3.99 29.62
C ILE A 293 -6.31 4.68 28.34
N ALA A 294 -6.49 4.04 27.18
CA ALA A 294 -6.29 4.71 25.90
C ALA A 294 -7.21 5.95 25.77
N LEU A 295 -6.72 6.99 25.10
CA LEU A 295 -7.47 8.22 24.88
C LEU A 295 -8.60 7.97 23.88
N GLY A 296 -9.71 8.69 24.05
CA GLY A 296 -10.92 8.54 23.26
C GLY A 296 -11.90 7.51 23.84
N VAL A 297 -11.46 6.63 24.75
CA VAL A 297 -12.28 5.54 25.30
C VAL A 297 -13.30 6.02 26.34
N LEU A 298 -12.91 6.93 27.24
CA LEU A 298 -13.79 7.43 28.30
C LEU A 298 -13.53 8.91 28.54
N GLY A 299 -14.44 9.76 28.06
CA GLY A 299 -14.42 11.19 28.33
C GLY A 299 -14.51 11.49 29.83
N GLY A 300 -13.83 12.57 30.26
CA GLY A 300 -13.74 12.99 31.66
C GLY A 300 -12.75 12.20 32.51
N PHE A 301 -11.99 11.27 31.92
CA PHE A 301 -10.92 10.56 32.62
C PHE A 301 -9.71 11.49 32.84
N GLU A 302 -9.26 11.59 34.09
CA GLU A 302 -8.09 12.39 34.48
C GLU A 302 -6.81 11.54 34.46
N PHE A 303 -5.78 12.02 33.76
CA PHE A 303 -4.49 11.33 33.65
C PHE A 303 -3.50 11.84 34.71
N SER A 304 -2.93 10.90 35.45
CA SER A 304 -1.80 11.12 36.36
C SER A 304 -0.49 11.29 35.58
N GLN A 305 0.52 11.82 36.27
CA GLN A 305 1.86 12.01 35.72
C GLN A 305 2.93 11.59 36.73
N GLU A 306 4.08 11.19 36.20
CA GLU A 306 5.27 10.82 36.96
C GLU A 306 6.46 11.64 36.48
N SER A 307 7.53 11.69 37.27
CA SER A 307 8.74 12.44 36.91
C SER A 307 10.02 11.76 37.38
N PHE A 308 11.06 11.86 36.57
CA PHE A 308 12.41 11.43 36.93
C PHE A 308 13.45 12.42 36.39
N GLU A 309 14.67 12.36 36.91
CA GLU A 309 15.78 13.19 36.49
C GLU A 309 16.74 12.39 35.61
N LEU A 310 17.00 12.86 34.40
CA LEU A 310 18.03 12.31 33.53
C LEU A 310 19.39 12.87 33.93
N GLN A 311 20.39 12.03 34.14
CA GLN A 311 21.77 12.47 34.35
C GLN A 311 22.48 12.72 33.01
N PRO A 312 23.55 13.53 32.97
CA PRO A 312 24.35 13.69 31.76
C PRO A 312 24.87 12.34 31.24
N GLY A 313 24.63 12.07 29.96
CA GLY A 313 24.91 10.80 29.29
C GLY A 313 23.71 9.85 29.21
N ASP A 314 22.66 10.07 30.01
CA ASP A 314 21.46 9.23 29.98
C ASP A 314 20.63 9.50 28.74
N THR A 315 19.99 8.44 28.25
CA THR A 315 19.10 8.47 27.09
C THR A 315 17.76 7.85 27.46
N VAL A 316 16.68 8.59 27.25
CA VAL A 316 15.32 8.04 27.31
C VAL A 316 14.87 7.62 25.92
N CYS A 317 14.29 6.42 25.84
CA CYS A 317 13.76 5.83 24.63
C CYS A 317 12.24 5.63 24.78
N PHE A 318 11.50 6.19 23.83
CA PHE A 318 10.07 5.98 23.64
C PHE A 318 9.88 5.09 22.40
N TYR A 319 8.99 4.13 22.50
CA TYR A 319 8.71 3.15 21.45
C TYR A 319 7.26 2.68 21.56
N THR A 320 6.70 2.18 20.45
CA THR A 320 5.44 1.42 20.47
C THR A 320 5.72 -0.07 20.67
N ASP A 321 4.64 -0.80 20.93
CA ASP A 321 4.64 -2.26 21.00
C ASP A 321 5.15 -2.90 19.69
N GLY A 322 5.09 -2.21 18.55
CA GLY A 322 5.73 -2.63 17.29
C GLY A 322 7.22 -3.01 17.43
N VAL A 323 7.94 -2.45 18.42
CA VAL A 323 9.32 -2.87 18.75
C VAL A 323 9.33 -4.18 19.56
N THR A 324 8.53 -4.27 20.61
CA THR A 324 8.58 -5.39 21.57
C THR A 324 7.83 -6.63 21.08
N GLU A 325 6.80 -6.44 20.25
CA GLU A 325 6.02 -7.47 19.57
C GLU A 325 6.62 -7.91 18.23
N ALA A 326 7.77 -7.32 17.83
CA ALA A 326 8.52 -7.78 16.68
C ALA A 326 8.74 -9.30 16.76
N THR A 327 8.18 -10.03 15.79
CA THR A 327 8.11 -11.49 15.80
C THR A 327 9.08 -12.06 14.78
N ASN A 328 9.92 -13.00 15.20
CA ASN A 328 10.85 -13.69 14.30
C ASN A 328 10.17 -14.82 13.48
N GLU A 329 10.90 -15.43 12.55
CA GLU A 329 10.41 -16.54 11.72
C GLU A 329 9.90 -17.77 12.51
N GLN A 330 10.33 -17.92 13.78
CA GLN A 330 9.87 -18.99 14.67
C GLN A 330 8.64 -18.61 15.49
N GLY A 331 8.09 -17.40 15.32
CA GLY A 331 6.92 -16.92 16.07
C GLY A 331 7.26 -16.44 17.49
N VAL A 332 8.53 -16.15 17.78
CA VAL A 332 8.97 -15.65 19.10
C VAL A 332 9.02 -14.13 19.07
N LEU A 333 8.46 -13.48 20.10
CA LEU A 333 8.51 -12.03 20.29
C LEU A 333 9.88 -11.59 20.78
N MET A 334 10.33 -10.40 20.38
CA MET A 334 11.57 -9.81 20.91
C MET A 334 11.46 -9.56 22.41
N GLY A 335 10.31 -9.07 22.86
CA GLY A 335 10.09 -8.63 24.22
C GLY A 335 10.92 -7.39 24.58
N ILE A 336 10.68 -6.86 25.78
CA ILE A 336 11.44 -5.70 26.26
C ILE A 336 12.90 -6.06 26.58
N GLU A 337 13.16 -7.30 26.99
CA GLU A 337 14.51 -7.77 27.32
C GLU A 337 15.45 -7.66 26.10
N GLY A 338 14.94 -7.91 24.90
CA GLY A 338 15.70 -7.77 23.66
C GLY A 338 16.16 -6.33 23.37
N VAL A 339 15.41 -5.33 23.86
CA VAL A 339 15.75 -3.90 23.77
C VAL A 339 16.71 -3.50 24.90
N GLN A 340 16.52 -4.03 26.11
CA GLN A 340 17.42 -3.76 27.24
C GLN A 340 18.83 -4.34 27.01
N ASP A 341 18.91 -5.56 26.47
CA ASP A 341 20.17 -6.24 26.15
C ASP A 341 20.99 -5.51 25.08
N LEU A 342 20.31 -4.80 24.15
CA LEU A 342 20.95 -4.01 23.11
C LEU A 342 21.92 -3.00 23.72
N PHE A 343 21.43 -2.24 24.70
CA PHE A 343 22.18 -1.14 25.31
C PHE A 343 23.15 -1.58 26.40
N ALA A 344 22.92 -2.75 27.03
CA ALA A 344 23.86 -3.35 27.97
C ALA A 344 25.24 -3.63 27.35
N SER A 345 25.27 -3.95 26.06
CA SER A 345 26.51 -4.26 25.33
C SER A 345 27.16 -3.04 24.66
N ALA A 346 26.37 -2.00 24.38
CA ALA A 346 26.81 -0.80 23.69
C ALA A 346 25.92 0.38 24.13
N PRO A 347 26.31 1.10 25.20
CA PRO A 347 25.61 2.32 25.61
C PRO A 347 25.58 3.31 24.44
N PRO A 348 24.46 4.01 24.21
CA PRO A 348 24.39 4.97 23.12
C PRO A 348 25.40 6.10 23.34
N VAL A 349 25.97 6.65 22.27
CA VAL A 349 26.82 7.85 22.29
C VAL A 349 26.06 9.12 21.97
N ASP A 350 24.91 9.00 21.29
CA ASP A 350 23.97 10.07 21.04
C ASP A 350 22.53 9.52 20.86
N ALA A 351 21.54 10.42 20.77
CA ALA A 351 20.14 10.05 20.61
C ALA A 351 19.85 9.34 19.27
N GLU A 352 20.54 9.72 18.20
CA GLU A 352 20.36 9.15 16.85
C GLU A 352 20.81 7.70 16.82
N GLN A 353 21.98 7.41 17.37
CA GLN A 353 22.49 6.05 17.50
C GLN A 353 21.53 5.17 18.31
N ALA A 354 20.95 5.69 19.39
CA ALA A 354 19.99 4.93 20.19
C ALA A 354 18.75 4.52 19.35
N GLY A 355 18.15 5.48 18.64
CA GLY A 355 16.97 5.23 17.81
C GLY A 355 17.26 4.29 16.63
N MET A 356 18.39 4.50 15.95
CA MET A 356 18.81 3.62 14.85
C MET A 356 19.13 2.20 15.33
N ALA A 357 19.79 2.06 16.48
CA ALA A 357 20.12 0.76 17.05
C ALA A 357 18.87 -0.04 17.40
N MET A 358 17.81 0.60 17.93
CA MET A 358 16.53 -0.06 18.20
C MET A 358 15.87 -0.55 16.90
N MET A 359 15.84 0.27 15.86
CA MET A 359 15.30 -0.15 14.55
C MET A 359 16.09 -1.30 13.94
N ASP A 360 17.42 -1.20 13.92
CA ASP A 360 18.29 -2.23 13.35
C ASP A 360 18.20 -3.54 14.12
N ARG A 361 18.05 -3.47 15.46
CA ARG A 361 17.79 -4.62 16.32
C ARG A 361 16.48 -5.29 15.97
N GLY A 362 15.41 -4.51 15.78
CA GLY A 362 14.11 -4.97 15.30
C GLY A 362 14.23 -5.77 14.01
N ARG A 363 14.81 -5.15 12.97
CA ARG A 363 15.01 -5.78 11.65
C ARG A 363 15.84 -7.06 11.71
N ALA A 364 16.94 -7.03 12.46
CA ALA A 364 17.83 -8.18 12.60
C ALA A 364 17.15 -9.36 13.30
N PHE A 365 16.20 -9.08 14.21
CA PHE A 365 15.44 -10.11 14.91
C PHE A 365 14.31 -10.70 14.06
N THR A 366 13.58 -9.86 13.30
CA THR A 366 12.48 -10.33 12.44
C THR A 366 12.95 -11.13 11.23
N GLY A 367 14.14 -10.83 10.69
CA GLY A 367 14.65 -11.51 9.49
C GLY A 367 13.77 -11.22 8.27
N GLU A 368 13.32 -12.26 7.56
CA GLU A 368 12.38 -12.12 6.43
C GLU A 368 10.90 -12.14 6.85
N ALA A 369 10.60 -12.21 8.15
CA ALA A 369 9.22 -12.17 8.64
C ALA A 369 8.53 -10.84 8.26
N PRO A 370 7.25 -10.89 7.83
CA PRO A 370 6.53 -9.68 7.46
C PRO A 370 6.30 -8.78 8.69
N GLN A 371 6.54 -7.48 8.52
CA GLN A 371 6.22 -6.49 9.54
C GLN A 371 4.70 -6.29 9.61
N PHE A 372 4.15 -6.37 10.82
CA PHE A 372 2.70 -6.27 11.02
C PHE A 372 2.22 -4.86 11.34
N ASP A 373 3.06 -4.05 11.98
CA ASP A 373 2.73 -2.66 12.38
C ASP A 373 3.86 -1.67 12.18
N ASP A 374 3.53 -0.39 12.17
CA ASP A 374 4.51 0.68 12.15
C ASP A 374 5.39 0.63 13.42
N ILE A 375 6.65 1.05 13.29
CA ILE A 375 7.60 1.02 14.42
C ILE A 375 8.22 2.41 14.57
N PRO A 376 7.53 3.35 15.23
CA PRO A 376 8.14 4.59 15.67
C PRO A 376 9.09 4.36 16.85
N CYS A 377 10.18 5.10 16.84
CA CYS A 377 11.08 5.26 17.97
C CYS A 377 11.42 6.74 18.11
N LEU A 378 11.35 7.25 19.33
CA LEU A 378 11.73 8.62 19.69
C LEU A 378 12.68 8.57 20.87
N THR A 379 13.80 9.26 20.76
CA THR A 379 14.85 9.27 21.79
C THR A 379 15.20 10.70 22.19
N LEU A 380 15.55 10.87 23.45
CA LEU A 380 16.16 12.08 23.99
C LEU A 380 17.36 11.70 24.82
N ARG A 381 18.51 12.33 24.55
CA ARG A 381 19.73 12.20 25.36
C ARG A 381 20.05 13.52 26.03
N ARG A 382 20.43 13.47 27.31
CA ARG A 382 21.06 14.59 28.02
C ARG A 382 22.58 14.51 27.81
N ASP A 383 23.20 15.59 27.34
CA ASP A 383 24.65 15.65 27.06
C ASP A 383 25.47 16.12 28.27
#